data_AF-L0MGH4-F1
#
_entry.id   AF-L0MGH4-F1
#
_cell.length_a   1.000
_cell.length_b   1.000
_cell.length_c   1.000
_cell.angle_alpha   90.00
_cell.angle_beta   90.00
_cell.angle_gamma   90.00
#
_symmetry.space_group_name_H-M   'P 1'
#
loop_
_entity.id
_entity.type
_entity.pdbx_description
1 polymer ?
#
loop_
_entity_poly.entity_id
_entity_poly.type
_entity_poly.pdbx_seq_one_letter_code
_entity_poly.pdbx_strand_id
1 'polypeptide(L)'
;MRSMRFYPQAWPLRAAFVISRGSRSAASVVVVEIEQQGVCGVGECTPYPRYGESESSVLAQLEAIRPEIERGLSREELQQRMPAGAARNALDCALWDLACRRQERTLWQATGVQPPPQVTTAQTVSIDTPEAMARAALELSRRGATLLKIKLDDRLISERLVAIRDAAPEATLVVDANESWQAEGLAARCQLLADLRVAMLEQPLPAGNDRALANFIHPLPICADESCHTRDDLARLAGRYQMVNIKLDKTGGLTEALALAAQAAEQGFTLMLGCMLCTSRAVAAALPLAPAARFVDLDGPTWLAQDVEPGLDFACGVIRLGDA
;
A
#
# COMPACT_ATOMS: atom_id res chain seq x y z
N MET A 1 26.96 8.92 18.51
CA MET A 1 26.77 9.29 17.09
C MET A 1 25.99 8.17 16.43
N ARG A 2 25.16 8.45 15.43
CA ARG A 2 24.49 7.40 14.65
C ARG A 2 25.42 6.93 13.53
N SER A 3 25.31 5.67 13.12
CA SER A 3 25.81 5.21 11.83
C SER A 3 24.63 4.80 10.96
N MET A 4 24.73 5.04 9.65
CA MET A 4 23.69 4.67 8.70
C MET A 4 24.26 3.71 7.66
N ARG A 5 23.50 2.67 7.31
CA ARG A 5 23.79 1.77 6.20
C ARG A 5 22.54 1.63 5.35
N PHE A 6 22.72 1.51 4.04
CA PHE A 6 21.62 1.20 3.15
C PHE A 6 22.09 0.38 1.95
N TYR A 7 21.21 -0.48 1.45
CA TYR A 7 21.54 -1.40 0.37
C TYR A 7 20.27 -1.89 -0.34
N PRO A 8 20.35 -2.16 -1.66
CA PRO A 8 19.25 -2.77 -2.39
C PRO A 8 19.14 -4.27 -2.08
N GLN A 9 17.92 -4.80 -2.17
CA GLN A 9 17.62 -6.24 -2.15
C GLN A 9 16.59 -6.57 -3.23
N ALA A 10 16.67 -7.77 -3.80
CA ALA A 10 15.69 -8.27 -4.74
C ALA A 10 15.13 -9.61 -4.26
N TRP A 11 13.80 -9.69 -4.17
CA TRP A 11 13.08 -10.85 -3.66
C TRP A 11 12.27 -11.50 -4.79
N PRO A 12 12.58 -12.74 -5.20
CA PRO A 12 11.82 -13.44 -6.23
C PRO A 12 10.35 -13.63 -5.84
N LEU A 13 9.43 -13.48 -6.80
CA LEU A 13 8.01 -13.79 -6.59
C LEU A 13 7.70 -15.26 -6.91
N ARG A 14 6.66 -15.82 -6.27
CA ARG A 14 6.16 -17.19 -6.58
C ARG A 14 5.55 -17.30 -7.97
N ALA A 15 4.96 -16.21 -8.44
CA ALA A 15 4.36 -16.06 -9.76
C ALA A 15 4.50 -14.61 -10.22
N ALA A 16 4.34 -14.37 -11.53
CA ALA A 16 4.36 -13.02 -12.06
C ALA A 16 3.18 -12.20 -11.51
N PHE A 17 3.46 -11.02 -10.96
CA PHE A 17 2.45 -10.05 -10.54
C PHE A 17 2.11 -9.14 -11.71
N VAL A 18 0.85 -9.12 -12.15
CA VAL A 18 0.41 -8.43 -13.38
C VAL A 18 -0.61 -7.35 -13.04
N ILE A 19 -0.29 -6.12 -13.45
CA ILE A 19 -1.18 -4.96 -13.42
C ILE A 19 -1.36 -4.39 -14.83
N SER A 20 -2.26 -3.41 -14.99
CA SER A 20 -2.56 -2.78 -16.28
C SER A 20 -1.32 -2.21 -17.00
N ARG A 21 -0.29 -1.80 -16.25
CA ARG A 21 0.94 -1.18 -16.75
C ARG A 21 2.09 -2.16 -17.01
N GLY A 22 1.96 -3.43 -16.66
CA GLY A 22 3.01 -4.44 -16.89
C GLY A 22 3.08 -5.54 -15.83
N SER A 23 4.11 -6.38 -15.94
CA SER A 23 4.35 -7.51 -15.05
C SER A 23 5.67 -7.38 -14.27
N ARG A 24 5.72 -7.99 -13.08
CA ARG A 24 6.92 -8.08 -12.24
C ARG A 24 7.18 -9.53 -11.82
N SER A 25 8.44 -9.92 -11.76
CA SER A 25 8.89 -11.24 -11.30
C SER A 25 9.70 -11.20 -10.00
N ALA A 26 10.04 -10.01 -9.51
CA ALA A 26 10.71 -9.78 -8.24
C ALA A 26 10.22 -8.48 -7.58
N ALA A 27 10.32 -8.41 -6.25
CA ALA A 27 10.23 -7.19 -5.47
C ALA A 27 11.64 -6.62 -5.25
N SER A 28 11.95 -5.50 -5.91
CA SER A 28 13.19 -4.76 -5.70
C SER A 28 12.97 -3.67 -4.65
N VAL A 29 13.66 -3.78 -3.52
CA VAL A 29 13.51 -2.92 -2.35
C VAL A 29 14.85 -2.29 -1.97
N VAL A 30 14.82 -1.18 -1.23
CA VAL A 30 16.00 -0.61 -0.57
C VAL A 30 15.78 -0.66 0.94
N VAL A 31 16.76 -1.21 1.65
CA VAL A 31 16.76 -1.30 3.11
C VAL A 31 17.66 -0.22 3.68
N VAL A 32 17.21 0.43 4.74
CA VAL A 32 17.98 1.38 5.55
C VAL A 32 18.10 0.84 6.97
N GLU A 33 19.31 0.90 7.51
CA GLU A 33 19.63 0.55 8.88
C GLU A 33 20.30 1.76 9.54
N ILE A 34 19.85 2.10 10.75
CA ILE A 34 20.42 3.17 11.56
C ILE A 34 20.79 2.61 12.92
N GLU A 35 22.08 2.64 13.26
CA GLU A 35 22.58 2.18 14.55
C GLU A 35 22.88 3.37 15.46
N GLN A 36 22.48 3.27 16.73
CA GLN A 36 22.83 4.21 17.78
C GLN A 36 23.05 3.47 19.10
N GLN A 37 24.25 3.56 19.66
CA GLN A 37 24.59 2.97 20.96
C GLN A 37 24.30 1.45 21.01
N GLY A 38 24.62 0.71 19.94
CA GLY A 38 24.39 -0.74 19.86
C GLY A 38 22.95 -1.16 19.55
N VAL A 39 22.01 -0.22 19.40
CA VAL A 39 20.64 -0.48 18.96
C VAL A 39 20.51 -0.12 17.49
N CYS A 40 19.99 -1.04 16.67
CA CYS A 40 19.77 -0.85 15.24
C CYS A 40 18.28 -0.80 14.91
N GLY A 41 17.85 0.26 14.24
CA GLY A 41 16.51 0.37 13.64
C GLY A 41 16.56 0.16 12.13
N VAL A 42 15.53 -0.48 11.58
CA VAL A 42 15.48 -0.88 10.17
C VAL A 42 14.22 -0.33 9.50
N GLY A 43 14.36 0.13 8.26
CA GLY A 43 13.26 0.51 7.40
C GLY A 43 13.46 0.02 5.97
N GLU A 44 12.37 -0.10 5.23
CA GLU A 44 12.36 -0.61 3.87
C GLU A 44 11.47 0.28 2.99
N CYS A 45 11.86 0.44 1.72
CA CYS A 45 11.03 1.06 0.71
C CYS A 45 11.12 0.34 -0.64
N THR A 46 10.11 0.56 -1.48
CA THR A 46 10.06 0.04 -2.84
C THR A 46 10.06 1.20 -3.84
N PRO A 47 11.20 1.49 -4.53
CA PRO A 47 11.24 2.51 -5.56
C PRO A 47 10.20 2.24 -6.65
N TYR A 48 9.43 3.26 -7.03
CA TYR A 48 8.34 3.10 -7.99
C TYR A 48 8.51 3.97 -9.26
N PRO A 49 8.86 3.39 -10.43
CA PRO A 49 9.12 4.16 -11.65
C PRO A 49 7.97 5.04 -12.13
N ARG A 50 6.73 4.66 -11.85
CA ARG A 50 5.53 5.47 -12.15
C ARG A 50 5.57 6.83 -11.42
N TYR A 51 6.29 6.95 -10.32
CA TYR A 51 6.49 8.19 -9.56
C TYR A 51 7.86 8.84 -9.81
N GLY A 52 8.57 8.41 -10.87
CA GLY A 52 9.90 8.93 -11.21
C GLY A 52 11.03 8.38 -10.33
N GLU A 53 10.77 7.33 -9.56
CA GLU A 53 11.77 6.74 -8.66
C GLU A 53 12.46 5.52 -9.30
N SER A 54 13.76 5.44 -9.09
CA SER A 54 14.61 4.27 -9.36
C SER A 54 15.42 3.92 -8.12
N GLU A 55 15.96 2.69 -8.08
CA GLU A 55 16.94 2.28 -7.06
C GLU A 55 18.08 3.31 -6.95
N SER A 56 18.68 3.70 -8.09
CA SER A 56 19.77 4.69 -8.11
C SER A 56 19.36 6.06 -7.56
N SER A 57 18.15 6.53 -7.87
CA SER A 57 17.66 7.81 -7.35
C SER A 57 17.44 7.76 -5.84
N VAL A 58 16.96 6.63 -5.32
CA VAL A 58 16.73 6.44 -3.88
C VAL A 58 18.06 6.36 -3.15
N LEU A 59 19.02 5.58 -3.63
CA LEU A 59 20.36 5.49 -3.05
C LEU A 59 21.07 6.85 -3.04
N ALA A 60 20.92 7.66 -4.09
CA ALA A 60 21.49 9.00 -4.15
C ALA A 60 20.87 9.95 -3.11
N GLN A 61 19.55 9.91 -2.91
CA GLN A 61 18.87 10.69 -1.87
C GLN A 61 19.32 10.28 -0.46
N LEU A 62 19.46 8.96 -0.22
CA LEU A 62 19.94 8.43 1.05
C LEU A 62 21.39 8.84 1.32
N GLU A 63 22.27 8.81 0.33
CA GLU A 63 23.66 9.25 0.49
C GLU A 63 23.74 10.74 0.83
N ALA A 64 22.92 11.57 0.18
CA ALA A 64 22.93 13.02 0.38
C ALA A 64 22.54 13.42 1.81
N ILE A 65 21.56 12.74 2.43
CA ILE A 65 21.07 13.06 3.78
C ILE A 65 21.88 12.38 4.89
N ARG A 66 22.70 11.36 4.56
CA ARG A 66 23.49 10.55 5.52
C ARG A 66 24.17 11.38 6.61
N PRO A 67 24.93 12.47 6.32
CA PRO A 67 25.67 13.19 7.34
C PRO A 67 24.77 13.80 8.42
N GLU A 68 23.52 14.10 8.09
CA GLU A 68 22.56 14.71 9.01
C GLU A 68 21.91 13.66 9.91
N ILE A 69 21.57 12.51 9.32
CA ILE A 69 21.11 11.34 10.08
C ILE A 69 22.16 10.92 11.10
N GLU A 70 23.43 10.84 10.70
CA GLU A 70 24.55 10.47 11.58
C GLU A 70 24.79 11.47 12.73
N ARG A 71 24.47 12.76 12.50
CA ARG A 71 24.45 13.83 13.51
C ARG A 71 23.23 13.83 14.42
N GLY A 72 22.22 13.00 14.13
CA GLY A 72 21.07 12.82 15.02
C GLY A 72 19.77 13.48 14.57
N LEU A 73 19.62 13.82 13.28
CA LEU A 73 18.41 14.39 12.72
C LEU A 73 17.14 13.59 13.12
N SER A 74 16.11 14.30 13.57
CA SER A 74 14.85 13.74 14.08
C SER A 74 13.87 13.38 12.94
N ARG A 75 12.82 12.62 13.26
CA ARG A 75 11.76 12.25 12.29
C ARG A 75 10.98 13.48 11.84
N GLU A 76 10.82 14.45 12.72
CA GLU A 76 10.11 15.70 12.49
C GLU A 76 10.92 16.61 11.53
N GLU A 77 12.24 16.74 11.77
CA GLU A 77 13.14 17.44 10.85
C GLU A 77 13.23 16.74 9.48
N LEU A 78 13.20 15.40 9.46
CA LEU A 78 13.24 14.62 8.21
C LEU A 78 12.14 15.02 7.24
N GLN A 79 10.93 15.31 7.74
CA GLN A 79 9.79 15.72 6.90
C GLN A 79 10.08 17.01 6.10
N GLN A 80 10.95 17.88 6.63
CA GLN A 80 11.31 19.15 6.00
C GLN A 80 12.57 19.03 5.12
N ARG A 81 13.42 18.03 5.38
CA ARG A 81 14.71 17.86 4.68
C ARG A 81 14.62 16.95 3.47
N MET A 82 13.62 16.10 3.40
CA MET A 82 13.39 15.21 2.27
C MET A 82 11.95 15.30 1.78
N PRO A 83 11.74 15.27 0.45
CA PRO A 83 10.40 15.13 -0.10
C PRO A 83 9.80 13.78 0.28
N ALA A 84 8.47 13.67 0.20
CA ALA A 84 7.78 12.40 0.29
C ALA A 84 8.22 11.46 -0.85
N GLY A 85 8.35 10.17 -0.56
CA GLY A 85 8.83 9.17 -1.50
C GLY A 85 9.56 8.01 -0.80
N ALA A 86 9.96 7.01 -1.57
CA ALA A 86 10.57 5.77 -1.09
C ALA A 86 11.80 6.02 -0.21
N ALA A 87 12.70 6.94 -0.57
CA ALA A 87 13.89 7.22 0.23
C ALA A 87 13.54 7.73 1.65
N ARG A 88 12.59 8.66 1.75
CA ARG A 88 12.14 9.18 3.05
C ARG A 88 11.39 8.11 3.84
N ASN A 89 10.62 7.24 3.17
CA ASN A 89 9.95 6.11 3.80
C ASN A 89 10.91 5.21 4.56
N ALA A 90 11.95 4.71 3.90
CA ALA A 90 12.90 3.81 4.55
C ALA A 90 13.61 4.47 5.74
N LEU A 91 13.96 5.76 5.64
CA LEU A 91 14.59 6.50 6.74
C LEU A 91 13.64 6.76 7.92
N ASP A 92 12.43 7.23 7.64
CA ASP A 92 11.43 7.52 8.67
C ASP A 92 11.08 6.26 9.45
N CYS A 93 10.86 5.15 8.75
CA CYS A 93 10.59 3.84 9.36
C CYS A 93 11.79 3.32 10.17
N ALA A 94 13.03 3.47 9.67
CA ALA A 94 14.23 3.09 10.42
C ALA A 94 14.40 3.92 11.71
N LEU A 95 14.07 5.21 11.68
CA LEU A 95 14.09 6.07 12.86
C LEU A 95 12.96 5.73 13.85
N TRP A 96 11.78 5.33 13.37
CA TRP A 96 10.70 4.80 14.21
C TRP A 96 11.13 3.52 14.92
N ASP A 97 11.66 2.55 14.17
CA ASP A 97 12.12 1.27 14.72
C ASP A 97 13.26 1.47 15.73
N LEU A 98 14.24 2.33 15.42
CA LEU A 98 15.32 2.70 16.34
C LEU A 98 14.78 3.30 17.64
N ALA A 99 13.81 4.22 17.55
CA ALA A 99 13.22 4.86 18.72
C ALA A 99 12.43 3.86 19.58
N CYS A 100 11.65 2.98 18.95
CA CYS A 100 10.89 1.92 19.60
C CYS A 100 11.81 0.96 20.37
N ARG A 101 12.86 0.45 19.71
CA ARG A 101 13.82 -0.47 20.33
C ARG A 101 14.59 0.16 21.49
N ARG A 102 15.03 1.40 21.36
CA ARG A 102 15.74 2.12 22.44
C ARG A 102 14.85 2.39 23.66
N GLN A 103 13.54 2.44 23.47
CA GLN A 103 12.56 2.65 24.53
C GLN A 103 11.91 1.34 25.00
N GLU A 104 12.29 0.19 24.44
CA GLU A 104 11.66 -1.11 24.70
C GLU A 104 10.13 -1.06 24.49
N ARG A 105 9.69 -0.32 23.46
CA ARG A 105 8.29 -0.16 23.10
C ARG A 105 8.00 -0.77 21.74
N THR A 106 6.81 -1.30 21.57
CA THR A 106 6.30 -1.69 20.25
C THR A 106 5.88 -0.45 19.45
N LEU A 107 5.80 -0.59 18.13
CA LEU A 107 5.31 0.49 17.27
C LEU A 107 3.86 0.88 17.59
N TRP A 108 3.03 -0.10 18.00
CA TRP A 108 1.68 0.12 18.53
C TRP A 108 1.69 1.03 19.76
N GLN A 109 2.53 0.72 20.74
CA GLN A 109 2.67 1.55 21.93
C GLN A 109 3.20 2.95 21.58
N ALA A 110 4.17 3.05 20.67
CA ALA A 110 4.77 4.32 20.27
C ALA A 110 3.78 5.24 19.52
N THR A 111 2.85 4.67 18.77
CA THR A 111 1.78 5.38 18.04
C THR A 111 0.51 5.57 18.87
N GLY A 112 0.41 4.92 20.04
CA GLY A 112 -0.78 4.97 20.91
C GLY A 112 -1.97 4.17 20.36
N VAL A 113 -1.75 3.32 19.36
CA VAL A 113 -2.78 2.50 18.71
C VAL A 113 -2.85 1.13 19.39
N GLN A 114 -4.05 0.67 19.71
CA GLN A 114 -4.26 -0.68 20.24
C GLN A 114 -4.17 -1.72 19.11
N PRO A 115 -3.33 -2.76 19.23
CA PRO A 115 -3.25 -3.81 18.22
C PRO A 115 -4.55 -4.64 18.23
N PRO A 116 -5.16 -4.93 17.07
CA PRO A 116 -6.20 -5.94 16.98
C PRO A 116 -5.57 -7.35 17.10
N PRO A 117 -6.34 -8.40 17.44
CA PRO A 117 -5.83 -9.77 17.44
C PRO A 117 -5.31 -10.23 16.06
N GLN A 118 -5.93 -9.71 15.00
CA GLN A 118 -5.55 -9.98 13.63
C GLN A 118 -5.98 -8.84 12.72
N VAL A 119 -5.32 -8.71 11.57
CA VAL A 119 -5.68 -7.77 10.51
C VAL A 119 -6.15 -8.56 9.29
N THR A 120 -7.40 -8.36 8.86
CA THR A 120 -7.85 -8.87 7.56
C THR A 120 -7.16 -8.06 6.46
N THR A 121 -6.44 -8.75 5.57
CA THR A 121 -5.78 -8.13 4.42
C THR A 121 -6.35 -8.71 3.12
N ALA A 122 -6.41 -7.89 2.08
CA ALA A 122 -6.81 -8.35 0.76
C ALA A 122 -5.89 -9.47 0.26
N GLN A 123 -6.40 -10.27 -0.67
CA GLN A 123 -5.60 -11.12 -1.52
C GLN A 123 -5.80 -10.69 -2.96
N THR A 124 -4.72 -10.31 -3.63
CA THR A 124 -4.79 -9.78 -4.99
C THR A 124 -5.00 -10.89 -6.03
N VAL A 125 -5.94 -10.65 -6.95
CA VAL A 125 -6.13 -11.43 -8.18
C VAL A 125 -5.57 -10.61 -9.34
N SER A 126 -4.46 -11.07 -9.90
CA SER A 126 -3.79 -10.46 -11.06
C SER A 126 -4.65 -10.53 -12.33
N ILE A 127 -4.39 -9.61 -13.28
CA ILE A 127 -5.07 -9.60 -14.57
C ILE A 127 -4.73 -10.87 -15.37
N ASP A 128 -5.76 -11.59 -15.82
CA ASP A 128 -5.65 -12.78 -16.68
C ASP A 128 -6.96 -12.96 -17.50
N THR A 129 -7.21 -14.15 -18.08
CA THR A 129 -8.51 -14.49 -18.68
C THR A 129 -9.61 -14.57 -17.61
N PRO A 130 -10.90 -14.39 -17.98
CA PRO A 130 -12.01 -14.52 -17.04
C PRO A 130 -11.99 -15.83 -16.24
N GLU A 131 -11.69 -16.96 -16.90
CA GLU A 131 -11.66 -18.28 -16.28
C GLU A 131 -10.49 -18.44 -15.30
N ALA A 132 -9.32 -17.88 -15.63
CA ALA A 132 -8.14 -17.93 -14.77
C ALA A 132 -8.35 -17.07 -13.52
N MET A 133 -8.88 -15.86 -13.68
CA MET A 133 -9.19 -14.98 -12.55
C MET A 133 -10.29 -15.55 -11.65
N ALA A 134 -11.35 -16.15 -12.22
CA ALA A 134 -12.40 -16.81 -11.45
C ALA A 134 -11.86 -17.99 -10.63
N ARG A 135 -10.96 -18.80 -11.22
CA ARG A 135 -10.29 -19.90 -10.52
C ARG A 135 -9.43 -19.40 -9.36
N ALA A 136 -8.62 -18.36 -9.60
CA ALA A 136 -7.79 -17.76 -8.57
C ALA A 136 -8.64 -17.21 -7.40
N ALA A 137 -9.74 -16.52 -7.72
CA ALA A 137 -10.69 -16.02 -6.71
C ALA A 137 -11.30 -17.16 -5.88
N LEU A 138 -11.77 -18.24 -6.53
CA LEU A 138 -12.30 -19.43 -5.86
C LEU A 138 -11.27 -20.09 -4.93
N GLU A 139 -10.03 -20.24 -5.39
CA GLU A 139 -8.95 -20.84 -4.61
C GLU A 139 -8.62 -20.01 -3.37
N LEU A 140 -8.53 -18.69 -3.51
CA LEU A 140 -8.31 -17.78 -2.39
C LEU A 140 -9.47 -17.83 -1.38
N SER A 141 -10.72 -17.79 -1.86
CA SER A 141 -11.89 -17.89 -0.98
C SER A 141 -11.95 -19.24 -0.23
N ARG A 142 -11.64 -20.35 -0.91
CA ARG A 142 -11.56 -21.68 -0.26
C ARG A 142 -10.48 -21.76 0.82
N ARG A 143 -9.41 -20.98 0.68
CA ARG A 143 -8.32 -20.88 1.66
C ARG A 143 -8.62 -19.92 2.81
N GLY A 144 -9.78 -19.25 2.79
CA GLY A 144 -10.26 -18.39 3.87
C GLY A 144 -10.18 -16.88 3.57
N ALA A 145 -9.74 -16.47 2.39
CA ALA A 145 -9.73 -15.05 2.02
C ALA A 145 -11.16 -14.52 1.88
N THR A 146 -11.49 -13.50 2.68
CA THR A 146 -12.80 -12.82 2.67
C THR A 146 -12.79 -11.50 1.90
N LEU A 147 -11.60 -10.94 1.67
CA LEU A 147 -11.36 -9.70 0.92
C LEU A 147 -10.45 -10.01 -0.28
N LEU A 148 -10.95 -9.78 -1.49
CA LEU A 148 -10.19 -9.98 -2.73
C LEU A 148 -10.01 -8.63 -3.44
N LYS A 149 -8.76 -8.33 -3.84
CA LYS A 149 -8.43 -7.17 -4.66
C LYS A 149 -8.27 -7.58 -6.11
N ILE A 150 -9.17 -7.13 -6.97
CA ILE A 150 -9.22 -7.54 -8.37
C ILE A 150 -8.52 -6.49 -9.24
N LYS A 151 -7.39 -6.86 -9.84
CA LYS A 151 -6.72 -6.01 -10.84
C LYS A 151 -7.46 -6.09 -12.16
N LEU A 152 -7.71 -4.95 -12.80
CA LEU A 152 -8.32 -4.87 -14.12
C LEU A 152 -7.58 -3.90 -15.04
N ASP A 153 -7.66 -4.17 -16.35
CA ASP A 153 -7.38 -3.23 -17.42
C ASP A 153 -8.71 -2.72 -18.02
N ASP A 154 -8.68 -2.14 -19.23
CA ASP A 154 -9.85 -1.63 -19.95
C ASP A 154 -10.57 -2.69 -20.81
N ARG A 155 -10.23 -3.98 -20.68
CA ARG A 155 -10.75 -5.09 -21.48
C ARG A 155 -11.48 -6.11 -20.63
N LEU A 156 -12.49 -6.75 -21.22
CA LEU A 156 -13.23 -7.87 -20.63
C LEU A 156 -13.71 -7.60 -19.18
N ILE A 157 -14.01 -6.33 -18.85
CA ILE A 157 -14.30 -5.90 -17.48
C ILE A 157 -15.52 -6.67 -16.95
N SER A 158 -16.60 -6.71 -17.73
CA SER A 158 -17.84 -7.39 -17.37
C SER A 158 -17.63 -8.90 -17.24
N GLU A 159 -16.97 -9.51 -18.23
CA GLU A 159 -16.75 -10.95 -18.31
C GLU A 159 -15.91 -11.44 -17.13
N ARG A 160 -14.81 -10.72 -16.81
CA ARG A 160 -13.95 -11.04 -15.66
C ARG A 160 -14.70 -10.89 -14.34
N LEU A 161 -15.41 -9.78 -14.14
CA LEU A 161 -16.09 -9.52 -12.87
C LEU A 161 -17.28 -10.45 -12.63
N VAL A 162 -18.06 -10.78 -13.66
CA VAL A 162 -19.14 -11.76 -13.56
C VAL A 162 -18.58 -13.13 -13.19
N ALA A 163 -17.54 -13.60 -13.90
CA ALA A 163 -16.92 -14.89 -13.62
C ALA A 163 -16.33 -14.97 -12.19
N ILE A 164 -15.69 -13.90 -11.72
CA ILE A 164 -15.15 -13.82 -10.35
C ILE A 164 -16.28 -13.82 -9.32
N ARG A 165 -17.34 -13.03 -9.54
CA ARG A 165 -18.48 -12.95 -8.61
C ARG A 165 -19.19 -14.31 -8.50
N ASP A 166 -19.36 -15.03 -9.60
CA ASP A 166 -19.97 -16.37 -9.59
C ASP A 166 -19.08 -17.37 -8.83
N ALA A 167 -17.77 -17.27 -8.97
CA ALA A 167 -16.81 -18.16 -8.33
C ALA A 167 -16.59 -17.86 -6.83
N ALA A 168 -16.71 -16.60 -6.43
CA ALA A 168 -16.52 -16.13 -5.05
C ALA A 168 -17.70 -15.25 -4.59
N PRO A 169 -18.92 -15.81 -4.45
CA PRO A 169 -20.15 -15.04 -4.26
C PRO A 169 -20.18 -14.23 -2.97
N GLU A 170 -19.56 -14.73 -1.90
CA GLU A 170 -19.54 -14.12 -0.56
C GLU A 170 -18.31 -13.25 -0.30
N ALA A 171 -17.31 -13.26 -1.19
CA ALA A 171 -16.12 -12.44 -1.03
C ALA A 171 -16.45 -10.95 -1.19
N THR A 172 -15.85 -10.13 -0.33
CA THR A 172 -15.80 -8.68 -0.54
C THR A 172 -14.81 -8.42 -1.67
N LEU A 173 -15.28 -7.79 -2.75
CA LEU A 173 -14.45 -7.45 -3.90
C LEU A 173 -14.12 -5.96 -3.86
N VAL A 174 -12.84 -5.62 -3.91
CA VAL A 174 -12.38 -4.27 -4.25
C VAL A 174 -11.69 -4.35 -5.61
N VAL A 175 -11.93 -3.39 -6.48
CA VAL A 175 -11.41 -3.40 -7.86
C VAL A 175 -10.37 -2.30 -7.99
N ASP A 176 -9.25 -2.61 -8.64
CA ASP A 176 -8.20 -1.63 -8.93
C ASP A 176 -7.88 -1.66 -10.42
N ALA A 177 -8.17 -0.54 -11.09
CA ALA A 177 -7.98 -0.37 -12.52
C ALA A 177 -6.61 0.26 -12.86
N ASN A 178 -5.83 0.69 -11.87
CA ASN A 178 -4.50 1.27 -12.03
C ASN A 178 -4.41 2.24 -13.22
N GLU A 179 -5.29 3.25 -13.23
CA GLU A 179 -5.33 4.34 -14.23
C GLU A 179 -5.67 3.91 -15.67
N SER A 180 -6.14 2.68 -15.88
CA SER A 180 -6.31 2.14 -17.24
C SER A 180 -7.57 2.59 -17.96
N TRP A 181 -8.57 3.13 -17.26
CA TRP A 181 -9.84 3.49 -17.87
C TRP A 181 -9.85 4.93 -18.38
N GLN A 182 -10.81 5.20 -19.26
CA GLN A 182 -11.10 6.53 -19.79
C GLN A 182 -12.44 7.05 -19.25
N ALA A 183 -12.65 8.36 -19.39
CA ALA A 183 -13.87 9.02 -18.93
C ALA A 183 -15.13 8.50 -19.66
N GLU A 184 -14.99 8.14 -20.93
CA GLU A 184 -16.06 7.60 -21.75
C GLU A 184 -16.58 6.27 -21.17
N GLY A 185 -17.88 6.23 -20.85
CA GLY A 185 -18.53 5.07 -20.28
C GLY A 185 -18.24 4.81 -18.79
N LEU A 186 -17.52 5.71 -18.11
CA LEU A 186 -17.13 5.53 -16.71
C LEU A 186 -18.33 5.31 -15.77
N ALA A 187 -19.37 6.14 -15.89
CA ALA A 187 -20.57 6.00 -15.06
C ALA A 187 -21.25 4.62 -15.24
N ALA A 188 -21.33 4.13 -16.48
CA ALA A 188 -21.89 2.81 -16.77
C ALA A 188 -21.02 1.68 -16.21
N ARG A 189 -19.70 1.79 -16.30
CA ARG A 189 -18.77 0.84 -15.67
C ARG A 189 -18.92 0.85 -14.14
N CYS A 190 -18.99 2.02 -13.51
CA CYS A 190 -19.25 2.12 -12.07
C CYS A 190 -20.59 1.47 -11.69
N GLN A 191 -21.64 1.69 -12.47
CA GLN A 191 -22.94 1.06 -12.21
C GLN A 191 -22.84 -0.47 -12.28
N LEU A 192 -22.19 -1.02 -13.30
CA LEU A 192 -21.93 -2.45 -13.42
C LEU A 192 -21.19 -3.01 -12.17
N LEU A 193 -20.16 -2.31 -11.70
CA LEU A 193 -19.41 -2.72 -10.50
C LEU A 193 -20.32 -2.74 -9.27
N ALA A 194 -21.18 -1.73 -9.12
CA ALA A 194 -22.16 -1.66 -8.03
C ALA A 194 -23.19 -2.80 -8.11
N ASP A 195 -23.72 -3.10 -9.30
CA ASP A 195 -24.66 -4.21 -9.53
C ASP A 195 -24.03 -5.57 -9.17
N LEU A 196 -22.73 -5.72 -9.40
CA LEU A 196 -21.93 -6.89 -9.01
C LEU A 196 -21.46 -6.86 -7.55
N ARG A 197 -21.96 -5.93 -6.74
CA ARG A 197 -21.65 -5.75 -5.32
C ARG A 197 -20.15 -5.56 -5.04
N VAL A 198 -19.45 -4.85 -5.93
CA VAL A 198 -18.07 -4.41 -5.67
C VAL A 198 -18.11 -3.32 -4.59
N ALA A 199 -17.25 -3.46 -3.59
CA ALA A 199 -17.26 -2.61 -2.41
C ALA A 199 -16.56 -1.26 -2.62
N MET A 200 -15.59 -1.20 -3.54
CA MET A 200 -14.83 0.01 -3.87
C MET A 200 -14.10 -0.13 -5.21
N LEU A 201 -13.96 0.97 -5.95
CA LEU A 201 -13.16 1.10 -7.18
C LEU A 201 -11.94 2.01 -6.94
N GLU A 202 -10.74 1.50 -7.12
CA GLU A 202 -9.46 2.19 -6.94
C GLU A 202 -8.93 2.72 -8.28
N GLN A 203 -8.60 4.01 -8.28
CA GLN A 203 -7.97 4.80 -9.34
C GLN A 203 -8.35 4.37 -10.77
N PRO A 204 -9.61 4.59 -11.21
CA PRO A 204 -10.02 4.23 -12.57
C PRO A 204 -9.33 5.07 -13.64
N LEU A 205 -9.16 6.38 -13.40
CA LEU A 205 -8.62 7.32 -14.36
C LEU A 205 -7.17 7.71 -14.04
N PRO A 206 -6.38 8.11 -15.06
CA PRO A 206 -5.05 8.64 -14.85
C PRO A 206 -5.04 9.85 -13.91
N ALA A 207 -4.11 9.84 -12.95
CA ALA A 207 -3.90 10.95 -12.04
C ALA A 207 -3.62 12.25 -12.81
N GLY A 208 -4.34 13.31 -12.47
CA GLY A 208 -4.29 14.59 -13.18
C GLY A 208 -5.22 14.67 -14.40
N ASN A 209 -5.76 13.53 -14.86
CA ASN A 209 -6.82 13.45 -15.86
C ASN A 209 -8.07 12.73 -15.31
N ASP A 210 -8.42 13.06 -14.07
CA ASP A 210 -9.47 12.39 -13.29
C ASP A 210 -10.70 13.28 -13.04
N ARG A 211 -10.78 14.46 -13.66
CA ARG A 211 -11.85 15.44 -13.44
C ARG A 211 -13.24 14.90 -13.74
N ALA A 212 -13.35 13.93 -14.66
CA ALA A 212 -14.63 13.31 -15.02
C ALA A 212 -15.31 12.59 -13.85
N LEU A 213 -14.56 12.22 -12.79
CA LEU A 213 -15.13 11.67 -11.56
C LEU A 213 -16.11 12.65 -10.87
N ALA A 214 -15.92 13.96 -11.01
CA ALA A 214 -16.83 14.94 -10.42
C ALA A 214 -18.17 15.08 -11.17
N ASN A 215 -18.32 14.44 -12.33
CA ASN A 215 -19.44 14.71 -13.24
C ASN A 215 -20.63 13.75 -13.05
N PHE A 216 -20.57 12.81 -12.11
CA PHE A 216 -21.66 11.87 -11.84
C PHE A 216 -21.71 11.46 -10.37
N ILE A 217 -22.87 10.96 -9.95
CA ILE A 217 -23.03 10.39 -8.61
C ILE A 217 -22.44 8.99 -8.63
N HIS A 218 -21.48 8.71 -7.74
CA HIS A 218 -20.85 7.41 -7.71
C HIS A 218 -21.80 6.36 -7.09
N PRO A 219 -22.10 5.26 -7.81
CA PRO A 219 -22.93 4.18 -7.27
C PRO A 219 -22.17 3.27 -6.28
N LEU A 220 -20.85 3.43 -6.18
CA LEU A 220 -19.95 2.81 -5.19
C LEU A 220 -18.79 3.77 -4.85
N PRO A 221 -18.13 3.63 -3.70
CA PRO A 221 -16.98 4.46 -3.34
C PRO A 221 -15.84 4.36 -4.36
N ILE A 222 -15.26 5.52 -4.71
CA ILE A 222 -14.06 5.60 -5.54
C ILE A 222 -12.87 6.01 -4.67
N CYS A 223 -11.77 5.26 -4.76
CA CYS A 223 -10.55 5.42 -3.98
C CYS A 223 -9.42 6.02 -4.83
N ALA A 224 -8.75 7.04 -4.30
CA ALA A 224 -7.54 7.60 -4.90
C ALA A 224 -6.30 6.83 -4.43
N ASP A 225 -5.52 6.30 -5.38
CA ASP A 225 -4.18 5.73 -5.12
C ASP A 225 -3.10 6.62 -5.74
N GLU A 226 -2.87 6.54 -7.05
CA GLU A 226 -1.90 7.38 -7.76
C GLU A 226 -2.22 8.88 -7.65
N SER A 227 -3.47 9.23 -7.33
CA SER A 227 -3.87 10.62 -7.08
C SER A 227 -3.69 11.09 -5.64
N CYS A 228 -3.30 10.26 -4.68
CA CYS A 228 -3.07 10.69 -3.30
C CYS A 228 -1.71 10.22 -2.80
N HIS A 229 -0.78 11.14 -2.56
CA HIS A 229 0.54 10.83 -2.02
C HIS A 229 0.69 11.29 -0.58
N THR A 230 0.37 12.55 -0.29
CA THR A 230 0.46 13.16 1.04
C THR A 230 -0.83 13.89 1.39
N ARG A 231 -0.91 14.47 2.59
CA ARG A 231 -2.07 15.27 3.00
C ARG A 231 -2.29 16.53 2.15
N ASP A 232 -1.26 17.01 1.46
CA ASP A 232 -1.34 18.16 0.57
C ASP A 232 -2.24 17.88 -0.65
N ASP A 233 -2.45 16.61 -0.99
CA ASP A 233 -3.31 16.21 -2.09
C ASP A 233 -4.80 16.23 -1.73
N LEU A 234 -5.18 16.18 -0.45
CA LEU A 234 -6.58 15.95 -0.04
C LEU A 234 -7.56 16.97 -0.63
N ALA A 235 -7.15 18.25 -0.67
CA ALA A 235 -8.00 19.33 -1.15
C ALA A 235 -8.44 19.15 -2.62
N ARG A 236 -7.57 18.57 -3.48
CA ARG A 236 -7.90 18.33 -4.89
C ARG A 236 -8.71 17.07 -5.14
N LEU A 237 -8.81 16.17 -4.15
CA LEU A 237 -9.58 14.93 -4.23
C LEU A 237 -11.05 15.12 -3.87
N ALA A 238 -11.37 16.17 -3.11
CA ALA A 238 -12.72 16.49 -2.71
C ALA A 238 -13.66 16.58 -3.93
N GLY A 239 -14.80 15.89 -3.85
CA GLY A 239 -15.79 15.81 -4.93
C GLY A 239 -15.45 14.82 -6.06
N ARG A 240 -14.26 14.20 -6.07
CA ARG A 240 -13.86 13.17 -7.03
C ARG A 240 -13.64 11.80 -6.41
N TYR A 241 -13.37 11.74 -5.11
CA TYR A 241 -13.06 10.50 -4.40
C TYR A 241 -13.78 10.48 -3.05
N GLN A 242 -14.18 9.29 -2.61
CA GLN A 242 -14.71 9.04 -1.26
C GLN A 242 -13.68 8.38 -0.36
N MET A 243 -12.63 7.80 -0.96
CA MET A 243 -11.60 7.07 -0.24
C MET A 243 -10.20 7.48 -0.69
N VAL A 244 -9.22 7.25 0.20
CA VAL A 244 -7.79 7.41 -0.10
C VAL A 244 -7.03 6.15 0.27
N ASN A 245 -6.12 5.69 -0.61
CA ASN A 245 -5.22 4.59 -0.35
C ASN A 245 -3.87 5.13 0.17
N ILE A 246 -3.61 4.90 1.45
CA ILE A 246 -2.35 5.31 2.11
C ILE A 246 -1.31 4.23 1.88
N LYS A 247 -0.14 4.61 1.36
CA LYS A 247 1.04 3.75 1.21
C LYS A 247 2.26 4.49 1.73
N LEU A 248 3.08 3.83 2.56
CA LEU A 248 4.23 4.50 3.18
C LEU A 248 5.25 5.00 2.14
N ASP A 249 5.43 4.28 1.03
CA ASP A 249 6.30 4.71 -0.08
C ASP A 249 5.82 6.01 -0.75
N LYS A 250 4.51 6.31 -0.73
CA LYS A 250 3.97 7.56 -1.27
C LYS A 250 4.04 8.69 -0.26
N THR A 251 3.67 8.42 0.99
CA THR A 251 3.72 9.41 2.07
C THR A 251 5.16 9.74 2.48
N GLY A 252 6.12 8.88 2.11
CA GLY A 252 7.50 8.98 2.56
C GLY A 252 7.65 8.71 4.04
N GLY A 253 6.94 7.69 4.56
CA GLY A 253 7.08 7.20 5.92
C GLY A 253 5.80 7.17 6.73
N LEU A 254 5.88 6.52 7.89
CA LEU A 254 4.79 6.39 8.86
C LEU A 254 4.39 7.74 9.46
N THR A 255 5.35 8.65 9.66
CA THR A 255 5.09 9.98 10.25
C THR A 255 4.08 10.78 9.42
N GLU A 256 4.29 10.92 8.11
CA GLU A 256 3.34 11.59 7.21
C GLU A 256 2.08 10.74 6.98
N ALA A 257 2.19 9.41 7.00
CA ALA A 257 1.02 8.54 6.84
C ALA A 257 0.01 8.67 7.98
N LEU A 258 0.47 8.80 9.23
CA LEU A 258 -0.38 9.08 10.38
C LEU A 258 -1.06 10.45 10.25
N ALA A 259 -0.32 11.46 9.79
CA ALA A 259 -0.87 12.80 9.56
C ALA A 259 -1.92 12.81 8.43
N LEU A 260 -1.65 12.12 7.32
CA LEU A 260 -2.59 11.93 6.22
C LEU A 260 -3.85 11.19 6.69
N ALA A 261 -3.71 10.10 7.43
CA ALA A 261 -4.85 9.33 7.95
C ALA A 261 -5.77 10.19 8.82
N ALA A 262 -5.20 10.96 9.75
CA ALA A 262 -5.97 11.86 10.62
C ALA A 262 -6.71 12.94 9.81
N GLN A 263 -6.00 13.67 8.94
CA GLN A 263 -6.60 14.76 8.18
C GLN A 263 -7.62 14.27 7.14
N ALA A 264 -7.38 13.11 6.52
CA ALA A 264 -8.32 12.49 5.60
C ALA A 264 -9.62 12.08 6.32
N ALA A 265 -9.51 11.49 7.51
CA ALA A 265 -10.68 11.13 8.32
C ALA A 265 -11.48 12.37 8.77
N GLU A 266 -10.80 13.45 9.18
CA GLU A 266 -11.45 14.74 9.51
C GLU A 266 -12.23 15.34 8.33
N GLN A 267 -11.75 15.11 7.11
CA GLN A 267 -12.41 15.54 5.87
C GLN A 267 -13.48 14.55 5.37
N GLY A 268 -13.72 13.44 6.09
CA GLY A 268 -14.74 12.46 5.76
C GLY A 268 -14.32 11.43 4.70
N PHE A 269 -13.04 11.34 4.36
CA PHE A 269 -12.55 10.25 3.50
C PHE A 269 -12.52 8.93 4.28
N THR A 270 -12.96 7.85 3.62
CA THR A 270 -12.71 6.51 4.15
C THR A 270 -11.30 6.07 3.77
N LEU A 271 -10.61 5.38 4.67
CA LEU A 271 -9.22 5.00 4.46
C LEU A 271 -9.09 3.58 3.91
N MET A 272 -8.22 3.42 2.92
CA MET A 272 -7.60 2.16 2.55
C MET A 272 -6.12 2.22 2.94
N LEU A 273 -5.57 1.12 3.41
CA LEU A 273 -4.14 0.99 3.71
C LEU A 273 -3.52 -0.01 2.75
N GLY A 274 -2.64 0.44 1.86
CA GLY A 274 -1.99 -0.39 0.86
C GLY A 274 -0.48 -0.51 1.07
N CYS A 275 0.14 -1.44 0.34
CA CYS A 275 1.58 -1.52 0.20
C CYS A 275 2.03 -1.55 -1.27
N MET A 276 3.34 -1.46 -1.48
CA MET A 276 3.98 -1.91 -2.71
C MET A 276 4.28 -3.42 -2.62
N LEU A 277 4.82 -4.02 -3.68
CA LEU A 277 5.50 -5.32 -3.53
C LEU A 277 6.73 -5.11 -2.64
N CYS A 278 6.69 -5.70 -1.45
CA CYS A 278 7.64 -5.48 -0.36
C CYS A 278 7.69 -6.70 0.57
N THR A 279 8.58 -6.66 1.55
CA THR A 279 8.74 -7.70 2.57
C THR A 279 7.92 -7.39 3.81
N SER A 280 7.92 -8.32 4.78
CA SER A 280 7.31 -8.09 6.10
C SER A 280 7.85 -6.85 6.83
N ARG A 281 9.05 -6.34 6.52
CA ARG A 281 9.59 -5.11 7.15
C ARG A 281 8.72 -3.90 6.84
N ALA A 282 8.39 -3.69 5.58
CA ALA A 282 7.58 -2.56 5.14
C ALA A 282 6.14 -2.68 5.65
N VAL A 283 5.57 -3.90 5.62
CA VAL A 283 4.23 -4.15 6.15
C VAL A 283 4.16 -3.88 7.65
N ALA A 284 5.15 -4.35 8.43
CA ALA A 284 5.19 -4.13 9.88
C ALA A 284 5.18 -2.64 10.25
N ALA A 285 5.90 -1.81 9.49
CA ALA A 285 5.92 -0.35 9.69
C ALA A 285 4.55 0.30 9.43
N ALA A 286 3.73 -0.28 8.56
CA ALA A 286 2.41 0.24 8.20
C ALA A 286 1.29 -0.22 9.16
N LEU A 287 1.49 -1.32 9.90
CA LEU A 287 0.46 -1.94 10.74
C LEU A 287 -0.29 -1.00 11.71
N PRO A 288 0.35 0.00 12.35
CA PRO A 288 -0.37 0.95 13.21
C PRO A 288 -1.53 1.69 12.54
N LEU A 289 -1.53 1.80 11.21
CA LEU A 289 -2.61 2.43 10.45
C LEU A 289 -3.81 1.49 10.21
N ALA A 290 -3.62 0.17 10.35
CA ALA A 290 -4.61 -0.83 9.97
C ALA A 290 -5.96 -0.67 10.70
N PRO A 291 -6.01 -0.36 12.02
CA PRO A 291 -7.30 -0.19 12.71
C PRO A 291 -8.16 0.98 12.21
N ALA A 292 -7.54 1.99 11.57
CA ALA A 292 -8.25 3.13 11.00
C ALA A 292 -8.74 2.86 9.56
N ALA A 293 -8.24 1.81 8.92
CA ALA A 293 -8.55 1.51 7.53
C ALA A 293 -9.80 0.62 7.40
N ARG A 294 -10.68 0.97 6.45
CA ARG A 294 -11.83 0.14 6.08
C ARG A 294 -11.41 -1.10 5.29
N PHE A 295 -10.41 -0.95 4.43
CA PHE A 295 -9.81 -2.02 3.65
C PHE A 295 -8.30 -1.97 3.83
N VAL A 296 -7.68 -3.13 4.04
CA VAL A 296 -6.24 -3.29 4.17
C VAL A 296 -5.75 -4.18 3.03
N ASP A 297 -4.71 -3.75 2.34
CA ASP A 297 -4.07 -4.36 1.18
C ASP A 297 -2.55 -4.41 1.44
N LEU A 298 -2.18 -5.29 2.37
CA LEU A 298 -0.81 -5.50 2.84
C LEU A 298 -0.31 -6.89 2.42
N ASP A 299 -0.64 -7.31 1.21
CA ASP A 299 -0.39 -8.67 0.71
C ASP A 299 0.98 -8.87 0.05
N GLY A 300 1.81 -7.82 -0.02
CA GLY A 300 3.14 -7.84 -0.64
C GLY A 300 3.99 -9.08 -0.30
N PRO A 301 4.16 -9.42 0.99
CA PRO A 301 4.95 -10.59 1.40
C PRO A 301 4.39 -11.93 0.90
N THR A 302 3.07 -12.03 0.72
CA THR A 302 2.41 -13.27 0.26
C THR A 302 2.76 -13.65 -1.19
N TRP A 303 3.23 -12.66 -1.97
CA TRP A 303 3.72 -12.86 -3.33
C TRP A 303 5.16 -13.37 -3.40
N LEU A 304 5.95 -13.18 -2.34
CA LEU A 304 7.37 -13.53 -2.32
C LEU A 304 7.56 -15.04 -2.24
N ALA A 305 8.55 -15.57 -2.95
CA ALA A 305 8.98 -16.97 -2.84
C ALA A 305 9.53 -17.28 -1.44
N GLN A 306 10.20 -16.30 -0.85
CA GLN A 306 10.70 -16.30 0.51
C GLN A 306 10.60 -14.87 1.04
N ASP A 307 10.21 -14.71 2.31
CA ASP A 307 10.16 -13.43 3.00
C ASP A 307 11.37 -13.25 3.93
N VAL A 308 11.52 -12.07 4.52
CA VAL A 308 12.54 -11.74 5.51
C VAL A 308 12.36 -12.54 6.81
N GLU A 309 13.45 -12.68 7.58
CA GLU A 309 13.44 -13.32 8.88
C GLU A 309 13.86 -12.33 10.00
N PRO A 310 13.06 -12.18 11.08
CA PRO A 310 11.71 -12.74 11.26
C PRO A 310 10.69 -12.06 10.33
N GLY A 311 9.75 -12.85 9.78
CA GLY A 311 8.60 -12.37 9.01
C GLY A 311 7.33 -12.21 9.86
N LEU A 312 6.29 -11.60 9.29
CA LEU A 312 4.95 -11.58 9.89
C LEU A 312 4.23 -12.92 9.67
N ASP A 313 3.34 -13.30 10.59
CA ASP A 313 2.51 -14.51 10.44
C ASP A 313 1.33 -14.26 9.50
N PHE A 314 1.52 -14.61 8.22
CA PHE A 314 0.46 -14.57 7.21
C PHE A 314 -0.31 -15.88 7.15
N ALA A 315 -1.63 -15.77 7.30
CA ALA A 315 -2.59 -16.73 6.78
C ALA A 315 -3.30 -16.13 5.55
N CYS A 316 -4.01 -16.96 4.77
CA CYS A 316 -4.69 -16.47 3.57
C CYS A 316 -5.77 -15.43 3.95
N GLY A 317 -5.53 -14.17 3.61
CA GLY A 317 -6.41 -13.05 3.92
C GLY A 317 -6.29 -12.46 5.32
N VAL A 318 -5.32 -12.91 6.13
CA VAL A 318 -5.16 -12.45 7.53
C VAL A 318 -3.69 -12.35 7.92
N ILE A 319 -3.31 -11.26 8.58
CA ILE A 319 -2.06 -11.11 9.33
C ILE A 319 -2.38 -11.36 10.80
N ARG A 320 -1.81 -12.40 11.40
CA ARG A 320 -1.97 -12.65 12.83
C ARG A 320 -0.97 -11.80 13.59
N LEU A 321 -1.47 -11.02 14.53
CA LEU A 321 -0.64 -10.23 15.42
C LEU A 321 -0.53 -11.06 16.70
N GLY A 322 0.64 -11.64 16.96
CA GLY A 322 0.87 -12.41 18.19
C GLY A 322 0.65 -11.54 19.44
N ASP A 323 0.62 -12.17 20.61
CA ASP A 323 0.58 -11.45 21.88
C ASP A 323 1.86 -10.59 22.01
N ALA A 324 1.73 -9.30 21.73
CA ALA A 324 2.82 -8.32 21.74
C ALA A 324 3.15 -7.84 23.16
#